data_AF-A0AA35WZ58-F1
#
_entry.id   AF-A0AA35WZ58-F1
#
_cell.length_a   1.000
_cell.length_b   1.000
_cell.length_c   1.000
_cell.angle_alpha   90.00
_cell.angle_beta   90.00
_cell.angle_gamma   90.00
#
_symmetry.space_group_name_H-M   'P 1'
#
loop_
_entity.id
_entity.type
_entity.pdbx_description
1 polymer ?
#
loop_
_entity_poly.entity_id
_entity_poly.type
_entity_poly.pdbx_seq_one_letter_code
_entity_poly.pdbx_strand_id
1 'polypeptide(L)'
;MVRFDSYSGPTFPDGTVPITPLRRSWSSSGGPCSRLQLPLKLAWAVTIHKSQGLTLDKVVIDVGKREFSTGLTFVACSRVRCLQDLLFTPPFPYQRLSSLSNSSRLKDRQEEDQRLLSIQLQPSTTQYFTSTTI
;
A
#
# COMPACT_ATOMS: atom_id res chain seq x y z
N MET A 1 -20.63 11.19 18.27
CA MET A 1 -19.62 10.78 19.26
C MET A 1 -19.20 9.36 18.93
N VAL A 2 -17.91 9.06 18.90
CA VAL A 2 -17.39 7.71 18.59
C VAL A 2 -16.45 7.28 19.71
N ARG A 3 -16.60 6.04 20.17
CA ARG A 3 -15.69 5.40 21.13
C ARG A 3 -14.68 4.56 20.35
N PHE A 4 -13.41 4.65 20.72
CA PHE A 4 -12.33 3.89 20.12
C PHE A 4 -11.64 3.09 21.22
N ASP A 5 -11.51 1.77 21.04
CA ASP A 5 -11.08 0.86 22.11
C ASP A 5 -9.63 1.10 22.57
N SER A 6 -8.77 1.63 21.70
CA SER A 6 -7.35 1.85 21.96
C SER A 6 -6.91 3.31 21.82
N TYR A 7 -7.83 4.27 21.95
CA TYR A 7 -7.51 5.68 21.81
C TYR A 7 -7.01 6.29 23.13
N SER A 8 -5.73 6.69 23.15
CA SER A 8 -5.06 7.29 24.32
C SER A 8 -5.04 8.83 24.30
N GLY A 9 -5.82 9.48 23.43
CA GLY A 9 -5.86 10.93 23.31
C GLY A 9 -6.94 11.60 24.17
N PRO A 10 -7.11 12.92 24.04
CA PRO A 10 -8.13 13.66 24.79
C PRO A 10 -9.54 13.18 24.43
N THR A 11 -10.30 12.77 25.45
CA THR A 11 -11.67 12.27 25.34
C THR A 11 -12.60 13.07 26.25
N PHE A 12 -13.89 13.04 25.95
CA PHE A 12 -14.90 13.52 26.90
C PHE A 12 -14.98 12.60 28.13
N PRO A 13 -15.60 13.03 29.24
CA PRO A 13 -15.74 12.22 30.46
C PRO A 13 -16.42 10.85 30.25
N ASP A 14 -17.18 10.70 29.17
CA ASP A 14 -17.84 9.45 28.75
C ASP A 14 -16.94 8.52 27.90
N GLY A 15 -15.68 8.92 27.66
CA GLY A 15 -14.72 8.20 26.83
C GLY A 15 -14.97 8.33 25.33
N THR A 16 -15.79 9.29 24.90
CA THR A 16 -16.05 9.53 23.48
C THR A 16 -15.17 10.62 22.89
N VAL A 17 -14.90 10.52 21.60
CA VAL A 17 -14.16 11.53 20.83
C VAL A 17 -15.12 12.29 19.91
N PRO A 18 -15.12 13.63 19.92
CA PRO A 18 -15.81 14.42 18.91
C PRO A 18 -15.05 14.36 17.60
N ILE A 19 -15.72 13.94 16.54
CA ILE A 19 -15.16 13.95 15.19
C ILE A 19 -15.81 15.11 14.46
N THR A 20 -15.07 16.20 14.32
CA THR A 20 -15.56 17.42 13.68
C THR A 20 -15.37 17.34 12.15
N PRO A 21 -16.33 17.85 11.35
CA PRO A 21 -16.15 17.96 9.91
C PRO A 21 -14.95 18.83 9.55
N LEU A 22 -14.10 18.34 8.66
CA LEU A 22 -12.94 19.07 8.15
C LEU A 22 -13.24 19.62 6.76
N ARG A 23 -12.99 20.93 6.57
CA ARG A 23 -13.03 21.57 5.25
C ARG A 23 -11.64 21.55 4.63
N ARG A 24 -11.53 21.06 3.39
CA ARG A 24 -10.35 21.25 2.53
C ARG A 24 -10.72 22.08 1.30
N SER A 25 -9.90 23.05 0.94
CA SER A 25 -10.03 23.83 -0.29
C SER A 25 -8.79 23.65 -1.17
N TRP A 26 -8.98 23.71 -2.49
CA TRP A 26 -7.91 23.65 -3.48
C TRP A 26 -8.31 24.46 -4.72
N SER A 27 -7.32 24.95 -5.47
CA SER A 27 -7.55 25.55 -6.79
C SER A 27 -7.57 24.45 -7.85
N SER A 28 -8.63 24.41 -8.65
CA SER A 28 -8.72 23.59 -9.86
C SER A 28 -8.67 24.50 -11.09
N SER A 29 -8.44 23.93 -12.27
CA SER A 29 -8.47 24.67 -13.55
C SER A 29 -9.80 25.40 -13.79
N GLY A 30 -10.89 24.95 -13.16
CA GLY A 30 -12.21 25.59 -13.18
C GLY A 30 -12.51 26.58 -12.04
N GLY A 31 -11.51 26.92 -11.21
CA GLY A 31 -11.67 27.83 -10.07
C GLY A 31 -11.48 27.17 -8.69
N PRO A 32 -11.65 27.92 -7.59
CA PRO A 32 -11.47 27.41 -6.24
C PRO A 32 -12.59 26.44 -5.86
N CYS A 33 -12.22 25.24 -5.43
CA CYS A 33 -13.14 24.20 -4.97
C CYS A 33 -12.94 23.96 -3.46
N SER A 34 -13.99 23.52 -2.76
CA SER A 34 -13.87 23.07 -1.38
C SER A 34 -14.74 21.84 -1.08
N ARG A 35 -14.30 21.03 -0.11
CA ARG A 35 -14.97 19.80 0.34
C ARG A 35 -15.02 19.78 1.86
N LEU A 36 -16.22 19.60 2.42
CA LEU A 36 -16.46 19.41 3.85
C LEU A 36 -16.80 17.93 4.08
N GLN A 37 -16.01 17.23 4.88
CA GLN A 37 -16.26 15.83 5.23
C GLN A 37 -15.74 15.52 6.63
N LEU A 38 -16.35 14.55 7.32
CA LEU A 38 -15.71 13.90 8.46
C LEU A 38 -14.41 13.22 8.01
N PRO A 39 -13.30 13.36 8.75
CA PRO A 39 -12.01 12.74 8.43
C PRO A 39 -12.00 11.24 8.78
N LEU A 40 -13.00 10.49 8.30
CA LEU A 40 -13.15 9.07 8.54
C LEU A 40 -13.27 8.30 7.22
N LYS A 41 -12.76 7.08 7.24
CA LYS A 41 -12.90 6.13 6.15
C LYS A 41 -13.19 4.75 6.71
N LEU A 42 -14.12 4.02 6.09
CA LEU A 42 -14.33 2.61 6.39
C LEU A 42 -13.04 1.83 6.10
N ALA A 43 -12.61 1.01 7.07
CA ALA A 43 -11.35 0.29 7.02
C ALA A 43 -11.50 -1.24 6.92
N TRP A 44 -12.74 -1.76 6.82
CA TRP A 44 -12.99 -3.19 6.64
C TRP A 44 -12.53 -3.69 5.26
N ALA A 45 -12.79 -2.90 4.23
CA ALA A 45 -12.30 -3.14 2.88
C ALA A 45 -11.32 -2.02 2.51
N VAL A 46 -10.09 -2.42 2.21
CA VAL A 46 -9.04 -1.49 1.77
C VAL A 46 -8.48 -1.99 0.45
N THR A 47 -8.07 -1.06 -0.41
CA THR A 47 -7.39 -1.43 -1.65
C THR A 47 -6.00 -1.97 -1.33
N ILE A 48 -5.49 -2.88 -2.16
CA ILE A 48 -4.15 -3.47 -1.99
C ILE A 48 -3.09 -2.37 -1.84
N HIS A 49 -3.16 -1.30 -2.65
CA HIS A 49 -2.28 -0.14 -2.53
C HIS A 49 -2.33 0.56 -1.17
N LYS A 50 -3.52 0.65 -0.55
CA LYS A 50 -3.69 1.27 0.78
C LYS A 50 -3.30 0.34 1.92
N SER A 51 -3.16 -0.97 1.66
CA SER A 51 -2.67 -1.95 2.63
C SER A 51 -1.14 -2.04 2.68
N GLN A 52 -0.42 -1.37 1.78
CA GLN A 52 1.04 -1.43 1.73
C GLN A 52 1.65 -0.93 3.05
N GLY A 53 2.49 -1.75 3.67
CA GLY A 53 3.10 -1.47 4.98
C GLY A 53 2.24 -1.88 6.18
N LEU A 54 1.00 -2.31 5.97
CA LEU A 54 0.17 -2.90 7.03
C LEU A 54 0.49 -4.38 7.18
N THR A 55 0.33 -4.89 8.41
CA THR A 55 0.25 -6.32 8.72
C THR A 55 -1.19 -6.62 9.10
N LEU A 56 -1.82 -7.57 8.40
CA LEU A 56 -3.21 -7.92 8.58
C LEU A 56 -3.29 -9.36 9.11
N ASP A 57 -4.19 -9.59 10.07
CA ASP A 57 -4.32 -10.91 10.69
C ASP A 57 -5.02 -11.91 9.77
N LYS A 58 -6.16 -11.53 9.19
CA LYS A 58 -6.95 -12.34 8.27
C LYS A 58 -7.43 -11.49 7.11
N VAL A 59 -7.34 -12.01 5.89
CA VAL A 59 -7.73 -11.27 4.69
C VAL A 59 -8.49 -12.14 3.70
N VAL A 60 -9.47 -11.51 3.05
CA VAL A 60 -10.10 -12.02 1.84
C VAL A 60 -9.69 -11.10 0.71
N ILE A 61 -9.03 -11.65 -0.31
CA ILE A 61 -8.43 -10.91 -1.41
C ILE A 61 -9.26 -11.13 -2.67
N ASP A 62 -9.76 -10.02 -3.21
CA ASP A 62 -10.30 -9.96 -4.57
C ASP A 62 -9.33 -9.19 -5.47
N VAL A 63 -8.70 -9.89 -6.41
CA VAL A 63 -7.78 -9.31 -7.41
C VAL A 63 -8.52 -8.95 -8.71
N GLY A 64 -9.83 -9.18 -8.78
CA GLY A 64 -10.66 -8.98 -9.96
C GLY A 64 -10.29 -9.91 -11.12
N LYS A 65 -10.56 -9.46 -12.36
CA LYS A 65 -10.30 -10.24 -13.59
C LYS A 65 -8.84 -10.18 -14.06
N ARG A 66 -8.12 -9.08 -13.80
CA ARG A 66 -6.72 -8.88 -14.21
C ARG A 66 -6.03 -7.98 -13.21
N GLU A 67 -4.74 -8.21 -13.01
CA GLU A 67 -3.89 -7.29 -12.24
C GLU A 67 -3.69 -6.00 -13.04
N PHE A 68 -4.11 -4.87 -12.47
CA PHE A 68 -3.87 -3.56 -13.08
C PHE A 68 -2.40 -3.15 -13.04
N SER A 69 -1.68 -3.61 -12.02
CA SER A 69 -0.26 -3.32 -11.80
C SER A 69 0.47 -4.60 -11.37
N THR A 70 1.72 -4.74 -11.82
CA THR A 70 2.55 -5.90 -11.57
C THR A 70 2.90 -6.03 -10.09
N GLY A 71 2.64 -7.22 -9.53
CA GLY A 71 2.97 -7.54 -8.15
C GLY A 71 1.89 -7.16 -7.15
N LEU A 72 0.68 -6.78 -7.60
CA LEU A 72 -0.44 -6.53 -6.69
C LEU A 72 -0.81 -7.76 -5.88
N THR A 73 -0.89 -8.93 -6.51
CA THR A 73 -1.17 -10.19 -5.81
C THR A 73 -0.10 -10.49 -4.77
N PHE A 74 1.17 -10.28 -5.10
CA PHE A 74 2.27 -10.44 -4.16
C PHE A 74 2.17 -9.46 -2.97
N VAL A 75 1.89 -8.19 -3.23
CA VAL A 75 1.71 -7.19 -2.17
C VAL A 75 0.57 -7.61 -1.24
N ALA A 76 -0.55 -8.08 -1.79
CA ALA A 76 -1.69 -8.56 -1.00
C ALA A 76 -1.33 -9.78 -0.14
N CYS A 77 -0.67 -10.79 -0.72
CA CYS A 77 -0.22 -11.98 0.01
C CYS A 77 0.77 -11.65 1.12
N SER A 78 1.71 -10.74 0.87
CA SER A 78 2.72 -10.34 1.85
C SER A 78 2.17 -9.52 3.03
N ARG A 79 0.88 -9.18 3.05
CA ARG A 79 0.26 -8.51 4.21
C ARG A 79 -0.11 -9.50 5.32
N VAL A 80 -0.16 -10.79 5.02
CA VAL A 80 -0.58 -11.86 5.94
C VAL A 80 0.63 -12.63 6.42
N ARG A 81 0.60 -13.06 7.68
CA ARG A 81 1.68 -13.83 8.30
C ARG A 81 1.62 -15.32 7.98
N CYS A 82 0.41 -15.87 7.84
CA CYS A 82 0.17 -17.29 7.66
C CYS A 82 -0.77 -17.55 6.47
N LEU A 83 -0.51 -18.61 5.70
CA LEU A 83 -1.33 -18.97 4.53
C LEU A 83 -2.77 -19.34 4.91
N GLN A 84 -2.98 -19.91 6.10
CA GLN A 84 -4.31 -20.28 6.60
C GLN A 84 -5.25 -19.08 6.80
N ASP A 85 -4.68 -17.88 6.94
CA ASP A 85 -5.42 -16.64 7.16
C ASP A 85 -5.63 -15.83 5.87
N LEU A 86 -5.30 -16.44 4.73
CA LEU A 86 -5.42 -15.86 3.40
C LEU A 86 -6.45 -16.62 2.58
N LEU A 87 -7.45 -15.91 2.08
CA LEU A 87 -8.46 -16.44 1.17
C LEU A 87 -8.54 -15.60 -0.10
N PHE A 88 -8.62 -16.24 -1.26
CA PHE A 88 -8.92 -15.57 -2.53
C PHE A 88 -10.40 -15.71 -2.88
N THR A 89 -11.04 -14.63 -3.29
CA THR A 89 -12.42 -14.64 -3.78
C THR A 89 -12.54 -13.69 -4.97
N PRO A 90 -12.79 -14.19 -6.20
CA PRO A 90 -12.96 -15.59 -6.58
C PRO A 90 -11.68 -16.43 -6.41
N PRO A 91 -11.76 -17.79 -6.45
CA PRO A 91 -10.58 -18.65 -6.35
C PRO A 91 -9.51 -18.26 -7.35
N PHE A 92 -8.24 -18.31 -6.93
CA PHE A 92 -7.11 -17.87 -7.74
C PHE A 92 -6.59 -19.02 -8.61
N PRO A 93 -6.83 -19.03 -9.93
CA PRO A 93 -6.47 -20.15 -10.78
C PRO A 93 -4.96 -20.17 -11.08
N TYR A 94 -4.35 -21.36 -11.14
CA TYR A 94 -2.94 -21.52 -11.47
C TYR A 94 -2.55 -20.87 -12.81
N GLN A 95 -3.44 -20.90 -13.79
CA GLN A 95 -3.25 -20.24 -15.09
C GLN A 95 -2.91 -18.74 -14.97
N ARG A 96 -3.40 -18.09 -13.91
CA ARG A 96 -3.08 -16.69 -13.64
C ARG A 96 -1.62 -16.50 -13.25
N LEU A 97 -1.02 -17.42 -12.48
CA LEU A 97 0.42 -17.40 -12.17
C LEU A 97 1.27 -17.56 -13.43
N SER A 98 0.91 -18.51 -14.31
CA SER A 98 1.62 -18.71 -15.58
C SER A 98 1.42 -17.54 -16.55
N SER A 99 0.29 -16.84 -16.49
CA SER A 99 0.09 -15.63 -17.29
C SER A 99 0.93 -14.46 -16.78
N LEU A 100 1.21 -14.43 -15.47
CA LEU A 100 2.01 -13.40 -14.84
C LEU A 100 3.44 -13.43 -15.36
N SER A 101 4.07 -14.61 -15.40
CA SER A 101 5.46 -14.77 -15.84
C SER A 101 5.71 -14.29 -17.26
N ASN A 102 4.69 -14.30 -18.12
CA ASN A 102 4.76 -13.88 -19.52
C ASN A 102 4.41 -12.39 -19.73
N SER A 103 4.04 -11.66 -18.66
CA SER A 103 3.66 -10.25 -18.74
C SER A 103 4.84 -9.36 -19.09
N SER A 104 4.67 -8.46 -20.07
CA SER A 104 5.70 -7.47 -20.45
C SER A 104 6.18 -6.65 -19.26
N ARG A 105 5.27 -6.29 -18.35
CA ARG A 105 5.60 -5.48 -17.17
C ARG A 105 6.50 -6.18 -16.16
N LEU A 106 6.58 -7.51 -16.15
CA LEU A 106 7.58 -8.22 -15.35
C LEU A 106 8.95 -8.13 -16.01
N LYS A 107 9.01 -8.19 -17.35
CA LYS A 107 10.26 -8.00 -18.10
C LYS A 107 10.81 -6.60 -17.87
N ASP A 108 9.96 -5.57 -17.95
CA ASP A 108 10.34 -4.18 -17.65
C ASP A 108 10.97 -4.04 -16.25
N ARG A 109 10.42 -4.76 -15.25
CA ARG A 109 10.99 -4.81 -13.90
C ARG A 109 12.31 -5.55 -13.83
N GLN A 110 12.42 -6.70 -14.51
CA GLN A 110 13.67 -7.47 -14.56
C GLN A 110 14.80 -6.70 -15.22
N GLU A 111 14.50 -5.95 -16.29
CA GLU A 111 15.46 -5.08 -16.97
C GLU A 111 15.94 -3.94 -16.07
N GLU A 112 15.04 -3.29 -15.32
CA GLU A 112 15.44 -2.26 -14.36
C GLU A 112 16.26 -2.84 -13.19
N ASP A 113 15.89 -4.02 -12.67
CA ASP A 113 16.67 -4.70 -11.63
C ASP A 113 18.09 -5.04 -12.15
N GLN A 114 18.21 -5.52 -13.39
CA GLN A 114 19.52 -5.76 -14.03
C GLN A 114 20.32 -4.46 -14.20
N ARG A 115 19.67 -3.37 -14.59
CA ARG A 115 20.29 -2.05 -14.69
C ARG A 115 20.81 -1.58 -13.33
N LEU A 116 20.02 -1.68 -12.26
CA LEU A 116 20.42 -1.29 -10.90
C LEU A 116 21.62 -2.10 -10.41
N LEU A 117 21.62 -3.42 -10.64
CA LEU A 117 22.75 -4.30 -10.32
C LEU A 117 24.03 -3.87 -11.07
N SER A 118 23.91 -3.56 -12.36
CA SER A 118 25.05 -3.08 -13.15
C SER A 118 25.61 -1.74 -12.67
N ILE A 119 24.79 -0.87 -12.07
CA ILE A 119 25.22 0.40 -11.48
C ILE A 119 25.98 0.15 -10.17
N GLN A 120 25.47 -0.75 -9.30
CA GLN A 120 26.11 -1.08 -8.02
C GLN A 120 27.45 -1.81 -8.17
N LEU A 121 27.67 -2.51 -9.28
CA LEU A 121 28.92 -3.21 -9.56
C LEU A 121 30.02 -2.30 -10.15
N GLN A 122 29.77 -0.99 -10.33
CA GLN A 122 30.79 -0.06 -10.80
C GLN A 122 31.76 0.34 -9.66
N PRO A 123 33.09 0.23 -9.85
CA PRO A 123 34.10 0.43 -8.79
C PRO A 123 34.28 1.88 -8.29
N SER A 124 33.51 2.85 -8.79
CA SER A 124 33.73 4.28 -8.57
C SER A 124 32.95 4.90 -7.40
N THR A 125 32.01 4.19 -6.75
CA THR A 125 31.18 4.77 -5.67
C THR A 125 31.77 4.67 -4.26
N THR A 126 32.82 3.87 -4.04
CA THR A 126 33.47 3.70 -2.72
C THR A 126 34.43 4.85 -2.34
N GLN A 127 34.73 5.77 -3.26
CA GLN A 127 35.74 6.82 -3.05
C GLN A 127 35.25 8.03 -2.24
N TYR A 128 33.94 8.16 -1.94
CA TYR A 128 33.39 9.35 -1.26
C TYR A 128 33.22 9.22 0.26
N PHE A 129 33.49 8.05 0.86
CA PHE A 129 33.21 7.80 2.28
C PHE A 129 34.44 7.72 3.21
N THR A 130 35.67 7.82 2.71
CA THR A 130 36.88 7.74 3.56
C THR A 130 37.56 9.08 3.87
N SER A 131 37.08 10.21 3.36
CA SER A 131 37.65 11.54 3.65
C SER A 131 36.86 12.29 4.72
N THR A 132 36.70 11.69 5.90
CA THR A 132 36.45 12.44 7.15
C THR A 132 36.98 11.57 8.29
N THR A 133 38.29 11.64 8.51
CA THR A 133 38.89 11.36 9.81
C THR A 133 39.55 12.67 10.26
N ILE A 134 39.36 12.93 11.55
CA ILE A 134 39.67 14.12 12.36
C ILE A 134 41.14 14.51 12.26
#